data_AF-A0A938CYU4-F1
#
_entry.id   AF-A0A938CYU4-F1
#
_cell.length_a   1.000
_cell.length_b   1.000
_cell.length_c   1.000
_cell.angle_alpha   90.00
_cell.angle_beta   90.00
_cell.angle_gamma   90.00
#
_symmetry.space_group_name_H-M   'P 1'
#
loop_
_entity.id
_entity.type
_entity.pdbx_description
1 polymer ?
#
loop_
_entity_poly.entity_id
_entity_poly.type
_entity_poly.pdbx_seq_one_letter_code
_entity_poly.pdbx_strand_id
1 'polypeptide(L)' 'MKGRLETGFAKMKEGGLVVSELPAAENTKWAALLKDWPDERAKDADSTGLPGSKTLKLTLETAEKLGYTRPKRYVIK' A
#
# COMPACT_ATOMS: atom_id res chain seq x y z
N MET A 1 12.17 11.74 7.73
CA MET A 1 11.48 11.64 6.42
C MET A 1 10.41 12.72 6.19
N LYS A 2 9.70 13.19 7.23
CA LYS A 2 8.63 14.19 7.13
C LYS A 2 9.01 15.48 6.36
N GLY A 3 10.16 16.07 6.66
CA GLY A 3 10.61 17.31 6.00
C GLY A 3 10.89 17.18 4.49
N ARG A 4 11.26 15.99 3.99
CA ARG A 4 11.58 15.81 2.55
C ARG A 4 10.32 15.82 1.67
N LEU A 5 9.21 15.29 2.21
CA LEU A 5 7.91 15.26 1.52
C LEU A 5 7.23 16.64 1.56
N GLU A 6 7.34 17.35 2.67
CA GLU A 6 6.83 18.72 2.81
C GLU A 6 7.49 19.68 1.83
N THR A 7 8.83 19.61 1.69
CA THR A 7 9.55 20.39 0.65
C THR A 7 9.12 19.99 -0.77
N GLY A 8 8.83 18.72 -1.02
CA GLY A 8 8.39 18.23 -2.33
C GLY A 8 7.03 18.78 -2.72
N PHE A 9 6.04 18.68 -1.83
CA PHE A 9 4.70 19.22 -2.08
C PHE A 9 4.68 20.74 -2.19
N ALA A 10 5.52 21.45 -1.43
CA ALA A 10 5.66 22.90 -1.55
C ALA A 10 6.11 23.31 -2.97
N LYS A 11 7.17 22.67 -3.49
CA LYS A 11 7.66 22.92 -4.86
C LYS A 11 6.63 22.60 -5.94
N MET A 12 5.81 21.55 -5.74
CA MET A 12 4.73 21.22 -6.68
C MET A 12 3.65 22.31 -6.69
N LYS A 13 3.26 22.81 -5.51
CA LYS A 13 2.29 23.91 -5.41
C LYS A 13 2.82 25.21 -6.02
N GLU A 14 4.09 25.53 -5.80
CA GLU A 14 4.77 26.67 -6.45
C GLU A 14 4.75 26.57 -7.98
N GLY A 15 4.90 25.36 -8.51
CA GLY A 15 4.76 25.06 -9.94
C GLY A 15 3.33 25.08 -10.48
N GLY A 16 2.33 25.45 -9.67
CA GLY A 16 0.93 25.55 -10.07
C GLY A 16 0.13 24.25 -9.98
N LEU A 17 0.67 23.18 -9.39
CA LEU A 17 -0.09 21.93 -9.20
C LEU A 17 -1.11 22.06 -8.06
N VAL A 18 -2.31 21.56 -8.32
CA VAL A 18 -3.35 21.38 -7.30
C VAL A 18 -3.16 20.04 -6.61
N VAL A 19 -2.99 20.06 -5.29
CA VAL A 19 -2.89 18.87 -4.45
C VAL A 19 -4.20 18.71 -3.69
N SER A 20 -4.90 17.59 -3.91
CA SER A 20 -6.16 17.28 -3.26
C SER A 20 -6.03 16.08 -2.34
N GLU A 21 -6.69 16.15 -1.19
CA GLU A 21 -6.82 15.00 -0.29
C GLU A 21 -7.96 14.10 -0.77
N LEU A 22 -7.71 12.79 -0.83
CA LEU A 22 -8.73 11.82 -1.17
C LEU A 22 -9.56 11.47 0.06
N PRO A 23 -10.90 11.37 -0.06
CA PRO A 23 -11.75 10.88 1.02
C PRO A 23 -11.36 9.45 1.44
N ALA A 24 -11.52 9.14 2.73
CA ALA A 24 -11.26 7.80 3.26
C ALA A 24 -12.02 6.69 2.52
N ALA A 25 -13.25 6.99 2.04
CA ALA A 25 -14.06 6.06 1.26
C ALA A 25 -13.39 5.61 -0.05
N GLU A 26 -12.63 6.50 -0.70
CA GLU A 26 -11.93 6.15 -1.94
C GLU A 26 -10.79 5.16 -1.64
N ASN A 27 -10.11 5.30 -0.50
CA ASN A 27 -9.11 4.32 -0.07
C ASN A 27 -9.72 2.91 0.07
N THR A 28 -10.87 2.79 0.74
CA THR A 28 -11.58 1.51 0.87
C THR A 28 -11.99 0.92 -0.48
N LYS A 29 -12.49 1.76 -1.39
CA LYS A 29 -12.87 1.35 -2.75
C LYS A 29 -11.68 0.80 -3.53
N TRP A 30 -10.54 1.47 -3.49
CA TRP A 30 -9.32 1.01 -4.15
C TRP A 30 -8.80 -0.29 -3.53
N ALA A 31 -8.77 -0.39 -2.20
CA ALA A 31 -8.43 -1.63 -1.51
C ALA A 31 -9.36 -2.78 -1.91
N ALA A 32 -10.63 -2.49 -2.18
CA ALA A 32 -11.59 -3.49 -2.65
C ALA A 32 -11.32 -3.97 -4.08
N LEU A 33 -10.96 -3.07 -4.99
CA LEU A 33 -10.60 -3.36 -6.38
C LEU A 33 -9.29 -4.15 -6.47
N LEU A 34 -8.33 -3.83 -5.60
CA LEU A 34 -7.00 -4.45 -5.56
C LEU A 34 -6.94 -5.65 -4.61
N LYS A 35 -8.07 -6.31 -4.30
CA LYS A 35 -8.11 -7.36 -3.28
C LYS A 35 -7.24 -8.59 -3.63
N ASP A 36 -7.12 -8.90 -4.92
CA ASP A 36 -6.42 -10.10 -5.42
C ASP A 36 -4.98 -9.78 -5.84
N TRP A 37 -4.67 -8.51 -6.10
CA TRP A 37 -3.35 -8.05 -6.55
C TRP A 37 -2.20 -8.45 -5.61
N PRO A 38 -2.31 -8.36 -4.26
CA PRO A 38 -1.25 -8.80 -3.36
C PRO A 38 -0.89 -10.29 -3.51
N ASP A 39 -1.90 -11.14 -3.72
CA ASP A 39 -1.71 -12.58 -3.92
C ASP A 39 -1.03 -12.87 -5.27
N GLU A 40 -1.45 -12.18 -6.33
CA GLU A 40 -0.81 -12.27 -7.65
C GLU A 40 0.67 -11.89 -7.58
N ARG A 41 1.01 -10.76 -6.92
CA ARG A 41 2.41 -10.32 -6.80
C ARG A 41 3.26 -11.27 -5.94
N ALA A 42 2.66 -11.87 -4.91
CA ALA A 42 3.33 -12.88 -4.11
C ALA A 42 3.69 -14.12 -4.95
N LYS A 43 2.75 -14.60 -5.77
CA LYS A 43 2.95 -15.74 -6.67
C LYS A 43 3.94 -15.43 -7.79
N ASP A 44 3.91 -14.23 -8.34
CA ASP A 44 4.92 -13.78 -9.31
C ASP A 44 6.32 -13.88 -8.71
N ALA A 45 6.52 -13.38 -7.48
CA ALA A 45 7.80 -13.48 -6.80
C ALA A 45 8.19 -14.94 -6.51
N ASP A 46 7.26 -15.76 -6.04
CA ASP A 46 7.48 -17.20 -5.83
C ASP A 46 7.91 -17.91 -7.12
N SER A 47 7.33 -17.55 -8.27
CA SER A 47 7.67 -18.13 -9.57
C SER A 47 9.12 -17.87 -9.99
N THR A 48 9.74 -16.81 -9.45
CA THR A 48 11.14 -16.46 -9.68
C THR A 48 12.10 -17.04 -8.64
N GLY A 49 11.61 -17.88 -7.72
CA GLY A 49 12.39 -18.47 -6.64
C GLY A 49 12.56 -17.58 -5.41
N LEU A 50 11.90 -16.43 -5.35
CA LEU A 50 11.89 -15.56 -4.18
C LEU A 50 10.80 -15.99 -3.20
N PRO A 51 10.95 -15.78 -1.87
CA PRO A 51 9.93 -16.15 -0.89
C PRO A 51 8.82 -15.09 -0.79
N GLY A 52 8.13 -14.80 -1.90
CA GLY A 52 7.12 -13.76 -2.04
C GLY A 52 5.94 -13.95 -1.10
N SER A 53 5.27 -15.10 -1.15
CA SER A 53 4.11 -15.41 -0.31
C SER A 53 4.45 -15.37 1.18
N LYS A 54 5.60 -15.95 1.56
CA LYS A 54 6.07 -15.95 2.94
C LYS A 54 6.35 -14.54 3.45
N THR A 55 7.02 -13.73 2.64
CA THR A 55 7.39 -12.36 3.02
C THR A 55 6.13 -11.51 3.19
N LEU A 56 5.23 -11.53 2.20
CA LEU A 56 4.04 -10.71 2.24
C LEU A 56 3.10 -11.09 3.38
N LYS A 57 2.92 -12.39 3.64
CA LYS A 57 2.15 -12.88 4.78
C LYS A 57 2.72 -12.37 6.10
N LEU A 58 4.03 -12.47 6.30
CA LEU A 58 4.71 -11.98 7.50
C LEU A 58 4.56 -10.46 7.66
N THR A 59 4.73 -9.69 6.58
CA THR A 59 4.56 -8.23 6.60
C THR A 59 3.15 -7.85 7.03
N LEU A 60 2.14 -8.48 6.45
CA LEU A 60 0.74 -8.25 6.76
C LEU A 60 0.45 -8.56 8.24
N GLU A 61 0.83 -9.75 8.73
CA GLU A 61 0.64 -10.14 10.14
C GLU A 61 1.37 -9.19 11.10
N THR A 62 2.58 -8.76 10.77
CA THR A 62 3.37 -7.84 11.60
C THR A 62 2.73 -6.46 11.63
N ALA A 63 2.24 -5.95 10.51
CA ALA A 63 1.54 -4.68 10.45
C ALA A 63 0.29 -4.67 11.34
N GLU A 64 -0.52 -5.74 11.31
CA GLU A 64 -1.67 -5.89 12.21
C GLU A 64 -1.24 -5.89 13.69
N LYS A 65 -0.16 -6.62 14.04
CA LYS A 65 0.38 -6.64 15.41
C LYS A 65 0.88 -5.27 15.88
N LEU A 66 1.40 -4.45 14.98
CA LEU A 66 1.85 -3.09 15.26
C LEU A 66 0.70 -2.05 15.27
N GLY A 67 -0.56 -2.50 15.17
CA GLY A 67 -1.74 -1.65 15.28
C GLY A 67 -2.21 -1.03 13.96
N TYR A 68 -1.68 -1.45 12.82
CA TYR A 68 -2.17 -0.99 11.52
C TYR A 68 -3.55 -1.59 11.21
N THR A 69 -4.56 -0.73 11.06
CA THR A 69 -5.91 -1.14 10.66
C THR A 69 -6.01 -1.15 9.14
N ARG A 70 -6.27 -2.33 8.56
CA ARG A 70 -6.39 -2.45 7.11
C ARG A 70 -7.80 -2.09 6.64
N PRO A 71 -7.95 -1.36 5.53
CA PRO A 71 -9.26 -1.11 4.92
C PRO A 71 -9.90 -2.39 4.35
N LYS A 72 -9.08 -3.38 3.97
CA LYS A 72 -9.53 -4.72 3.55
C LYS A 72 -8.50 -5.78 3.95
N ARG A 73 -8.99 -6.98 4.32
CA ARG A 73 -8.12 -8.11 4.64
C ARG A 73 -7.79 -8.90 3.38
N TYR A 74 -6.54 -8.77 2.92
CA TYR A 74 -6.01 -9.55 1.80
C TYR A 74 -5.73 -10.99 2.25
N VAL A 75 -6.03 -11.95 1.39
CA VAL A 75 -5.77 -13.39 1.61
C VAL A 75 -4.65 -13.79 0.66
N ILE A 76 -3.52 -14.24 1.20
CA ILE A 76 -2.40 -14.80 0.44
C ILE A 76 -2.56 -16.32 0.46
N LYS A 77 -2.63 -16.95 -0.72
CA LYS A 77 -2.90 -18.39 -0.90
C LYS A 77 -1.67 -19.14 -1.35
#